data_AF-A0A3N5VRA7-F1
#
_entry.id   AF-A0A3N5VRA7-F1
#
_cell.length_a   1.000
_cell.length_b   1.000
_cell.length_c   1.000
_cell.angle_alpha   90.00
_cell.angle_beta   90.00
_cell.angle_gamma   90.00
#
_symmetry.space_group_name_H-M   'P 1'
#
loop_
_entity.id
_entity.type
_entity.pdbx_description
1 polymer ?
#
loop_
_entity_poly.entity_id
_entity_poly.type
_entity_poly.pdbx_seq_one_letter_code
_entity_poly.pdbx_strand_id
1 'polypeptide(L)'
;MPSDHIIFAGVELSSGRKPVIFVALDHDLNVQLLENWGIAEALACLKDYKNIWLCINLHSLQREQELYTEFKKKISQAGFKSRSKKGDPKQWLETNAQDCFHALIGQNPLPRRTLEGRLQRSAILYEQGLQIRDPVEIFEEITRYKLVQGILPLEDIYSSKELDALVAAYVAWMAVNSPGQTVVQGEFVLPAQE
;
A
#
# COMPACT_ATOMS: atom_id res chain seq x y z
N MET A 1 16.73 -0.26 -16.39
CA MET A 1 17.71 -1.15 -15.72
C MET A 1 17.14 -1.46 -14.36
N PRO A 2 17.06 -2.72 -13.88
CA PRO A 2 16.65 -2.95 -12.51
C PRO A 2 17.75 -2.40 -11.61
N SER A 3 17.44 -1.33 -10.88
CA SER A 3 18.36 -0.67 -9.97
C SER A 3 18.81 -1.64 -8.88
N ASP A 4 20.07 -1.57 -8.46
CA ASP A 4 20.54 -2.24 -7.24
C ASP A 4 19.96 -1.59 -5.96
N HIS A 5 19.17 -0.52 -6.10
CA HIS A 5 18.42 0.15 -5.03
C HIS A 5 17.30 -0.74 -4.49
N ILE A 6 17.05 -0.61 -3.18
CA ILE A 6 15.94 -1.27 -2.50
C ILE A 6 14.63 -0.69 -3.04
N ILE A 7 13.70 -1.57 -3.37
CA ILE A 7 12.30 -1.21 -3.69
C ILE A 7 11.41 -1.59 -2.52
N PHE A 8 10.48 -0.70 -2.18
CA PHE A 8 9.50 -0.93 -1.11
C PHE A 8 8.13 -1.14 -1.76
N ALA A 9 7.62 -2.36 -1.68
CA ALA A 9 6.40 -2.75 -2.37
C ALA A 9 5.25 -3.00 -1.41
N GLY A 10 4.06 -2.62 -1.82
CA GLY A 10 2.80 -2.84 -1.11
C GLY A 10 1.83 -3.61 -1.97
N VAL A 11 1.15 -4.59 -1.38
CA VAL A 11 0.11 -5.38 -2.05
C VAL A 11 -1.19 -5.31 -1.28
N GLU A 12 -2.23 -4.88 -1.98
CA GLU A 12 -3.61 -5.06 -1.59
C GLU A 12 -4.22 -6.16 -2.45
N LEU A 13 -4.80 -7.18 -1.80
CA LEU A 13 -5.50 -8.25 -2.49
C LEU A 13 -7.00 -8.00 -2.45
N SER A 14 -7.67 -8.23 -3.58
CA SER A 14 -9.12 -8.08 -3.65
C SER A 14 -9.74 -9.08 -4.61
N SER A 15 -11.04 -9.33 -4.47
CA SER A 15 -11.77 -10.16 -5.43
C SER A 15 -11.83 -9.52 -6.83
N GLY A 16 -11.69 -10.35 -7.87
CA GLY A 16 -11.81 -9.90 -9.27
C GLY A 16 -10.88 -10.64 -10.23
N ARG A 17 -10.85 -10.22 -11.50
CA ARG A 17 -9.95 -10.77 -12.53
C ARG A 17 -8.49 -10.36 -12.34
N LYS A 18 -8.29 -9.15 -11.80
CA LYS A 18 -6.99 -8.55 -11.47
C LYS A 18 -6.96 -8.32 -9.96
N PRO A 19 -6.74 -9.38 -9.16
CA PRO A 19 -6.91 -9.33 -7.72
C PRO A 19 -5.78 -8.62 -6.98
N VAL A 20 -4.64 -8.35 -7.63
CA VAL A 20 -3.47 -7.74 -7.01
C VAL A 20 -3.41 -6.26 -7.38
N ILE A 21 -3.56 -5.39 -6.39
CA ILE A 21 -3.18 -3.98 -6.52
C ILE A 21 -1.76 -3.87 -5.97
N PHE A 22 -0.83 -3.55 -6.85
CA PHE A 22 0.60 -3.53 -6.56
C PHE A 22 1.12 -2.10 -6.62
N VAL A 23 1.83 -1.68 -5.56
CA VAL A 23 2.53 -0.40 -5.49
C VAL A 23 4.01 -0.67 -5.27
N ALA A 24 4.88 0.07 -5.94
CA ALA A 24 6.31 0.13 -5.66
C ALA A 24 6.74 1.57 -5.40
N LEU A 25 7.44 1.77 -4.28
CA LEU A 25 8.08 3.01 -3.89
C LEU A 25 9.60 2.87 -4.02
N ASP A 26 10.27 3.96 -4.37
CA ASP A 26 11.72 4.08 -4.20
C ASP A 26 12.08 4.55 -2.78
N HIS A 27 13.37 4.85 -2.58
CA HIS A 27 13.88 5.31 -1.30
C HIS A 27 13.31 6.69 -0.88
N ASP A 28 12.99 7.55 -1.85
CA ASP A 28 12.53 8.91 -1.62
C ASP A 28 10.99 8.98 -1.60
N LEU A 29 10.33 7.83 -1.44
CA LEU A 29 8.87 7.68 -1.39
C LEU A 29 8.15 8.11 -2.68
N ASN A 30 8.83 8.10 -3.84
CA ASN A 30 8.18 8.26 -5.13
C ASN A 30 7.47 6.96 -5.52
N VAL A 31 6.26 7.09 -6.04
CA VAL A 31 5.52 5.97 -6.64
C VAL A 31 6.13 5.65 -8.00
N GLN A 32 6.92 4.58 -8.05
CA GLN A 32 7.55 4.08 -9.27
C GLN A 32 6.57 3.24 -10.10
N LEU A 33 5.60 2.61 -9.43
CA LEU A 33 4.60 1.76 -10.06
C LEU A 33 3.34 1.68 -9.21
N LEU A 34 2.18 1.77 -9.84
CA LEU A 34 0.88 1.49 -9.23
C LEU A 34 0.01 0.83 -10.28
N GLU A 35 -0.31 -0.45 -10.08
CA GLU A 35 -0.95 -1.26 -11.11
C GLU A 35 -1.94 -2.28 -10.56
N ASN A 36 -2.92 -2.63 -11.41
CA ASN A 36 -3.91 -3.66 -11.14
C ASN A 36 -3.64 -4.89 -12.01
N TRP A 37 -3.28 -6.00 -11.36
CA TRP A 37 -2.71 -7.18 -12.01
C TRP A 37 -3.34 -8.51 -11.58
N GLY A 38 -3.17 -9.50 -12.45
CA GLY A 38 -3.27 -10.91 -12.08
C GLY A 38 -2.11 -11.31 -11.17
N ILE A 39 -2.27 -12.44 -10.48
CA ILE A 39 -1.22 -12.98 -9.60
C ILE A 39 0.05 -13.28 -10.39
N ALA A 40 -0.06 -13.77 -11.63
CA ALA A 40 1.09 -14.14 -12.45
C ALA A 40 1.94 -12.91 -12.84
N GLU A 41 1.29 -11.83 -13.25
CA GLU A 41 1.94 -10.58 -13.63
C GLU A 41 2.63 -9.92 -12.43
N ALA A 42 1.96 -9.88 -11.27
CA ALA A 42 2.57 -9.38 -10.04
C ALA A 42 3.81 -10.20 -9.63
N LEU A 43 3.76 -11.53 -9.75
CA LEU A 43 4.90 -12.40 -9.45
C LEU A 43 6.05 -12.26 -10.46
N ALA A 44 5.74 -11.99 -11.73
CA ALA A 44 6.76 -11.70 -12.73
C ALA A 44 7.51 -10.41 -12.36
N CYS A 45 6.78 -9.34 -12.05
CA CYS A 45 7.36 -8.08 -11.61
C CYS A 45 8.22 -8.24 -10.34
N LEU A 46 7.72 -8.94 -9.31
CA LEU A 46 8.44 -9.22 -8.07
C LEU A 46 9.75 -10.02 -8.28
N LYS A 47 9.83 -10.85 -9.32
CA LYS A 47 11.03 -11.62 -9.63
C LYS A 47 12.14 -10.75 -10.21
N ASP A 48 11.78 -9.73 -10.98
CA ASP A 48 12.73 -8.83 -11.65
C ASP A 48 13.47 -7.91 -10.67
N TYR A 49 12.87 -7.59 -9.53
CA TYR A 49 13.56 -6.87 -8.46
C TYR A 49 14.56 -7.76 -7.74
N LYS A 50 15.80 -7.28 -7.60
CA LYS A 50 16.84 -7.97 -6.82
C LYS A 50 16.71 -7.72 -5.33
N ASN A 51 16.44 -6.47 -4.95
CA ASN A 51 16.36 -6.01 -3.58
C ASN A 51 14.98 -5.36 -3.32
N ILE A 52 14.14 -6.05 -2.58
CA ILE A 52 12.74 -5.68 -2.39
C ILE A 52 12.24 -6.06 -0.99
N TRP A 53 11.56 -5.10 -0.38
CA TRP A 53 10.78 -5.28 0.84
C TRP A 53 9.31 -5.20 0.49
N LEU A 54 8.61 -6.33 0.59
CA LEU A 54 7.19 -6.44 0.26
C LEU A 54 6.35 -6.41 1.54
N CYS A 55 5.32 -5.59 1.60
CA CYS A 55 4.30 -5.68 2.64
C CYS A 55 2.95 -6.03 2.01
N ILE A 56 2.21 -6.93 2.65
CA ILE A 56 0.95 -7.45 2.14
C ILE A 56 -0.14 -7.16 3.16
N ASN A 57 -1.21 -6.51 2.71
CA ASN A 57 -2.40 -6.32 3.54
C ASN A 57 -3.13 -7.64 3.75
N LEU A 58 -3.50 -7.87 5.00
CA LEU A 58 -4.31 -9.00 5.41
C LEU A 58 -5.77 -8.57 5.59
N HIS A 59 -6.66 -9.41 5.07
CA HIS A 59 -8.10 -9.22 5.13
C HIS A 59 -8.79 -10.32 5.93
N SER A 60 -9.87 -9.96 6.61
CA SER A 60 -10.68 -10.89 7.42
C SER A 60 -11.71 -11.66 6.60
N LEU A 61 -11.98 -11.27 5.35
CA LEU A 61 -12.97 -11.92 4.49
C LEU A 61 -12.45 -13.26 3.92
N GLN A 62 -13.23 -14.32 4.06
CA GLN A 62 -12.83 -15.69 3.70
C GLN A 62 -12.28 -15.83 2.26
N ARG A 63 -12.94 -15.21 1.27
CA ARG A 63 -12.48 -15.27 -0.14
C ARG A 63 -11.14 -14.57 -0.37
N GLU A 64 -10.88 -13.50 0.38
CA GLU A 64 -9.61 -12.78 0.32
C GLU A 64 -8.52 -13.54 1.08
N GLN A 65 -8.87 -14.34 2.10
CA GLN A 65 -7.94 -15.24 2.78
C GLN A 65 -7.44 -16.39 1.89
N GLU A 66 -8.30 -16.95 1.02
CA GLU A 66 -7.88 -17.97 0.04
C GLU A 66 -6.88 -17.39 -0.96
N LEU A 67 -7.20 -16.22 -1.54
CA LEU A 67 -6.32 -15.48 -2.44
C LEU A 67 -5.00 -15.12 -1.75
N TYR A 68 -5.07 -14.66 -0.50
CA TYR A 68 -3.91 -14.35 0.32
C TYR A 68 -3.01 -15.57 0.53
N THR A 69 -3.60 -16.71 0.90
CA THR A 69 -2.86 -17.95 1.13
C THR A 69 -2.18 -18.42 -0.15
N GLU A 70 -2.87 -18.35 -1.29
CA GLU A 70 -2.31 -18.66 -2.60
C GLU A 70 -1.14 -17.73 -2.95
N PHE A 71 -1.33 -16.42 -2.77
CA PHE A 71 -0.32 -15.41 -3.06
C PHE A 71 0.93 -15.60 -2.19
N LYS A 72 0.74 -15.76 -0.87
CA LYS A 72 1.80 -16.05 0.12
C LYS A 72 2.61 -17.31 -0.23
N LYS A 73 1.93 -18.37 -0.67
CA LYS A 73 2.59 -19.59 -1.15
C LYS A 73 3.46 -19.30 -2.38
N LYS A 74 2.93 -18.55 -3.35
CA LYS A 74 3.64 -18.26 -4.61
C LYS A 74 4.84 -17.33 -4.43
N ILE A 75 4.76 -16.30 -3.58
CA ILE A 75 5.93 -15.45 -3.27
C ILE A 75 7.01 -16.23 -2.51
N SER A 76 6.61 -17.15 -1.61
CA SER A 76 7.56 -18.01 -0.89
C SER A 76 8.30 -18.94 -1.86
N GLN A 77 7.60 -19.50 -2.83
CA GLN A 77 8.19 -20.29 -3.93
C GLN A 77 9.08 -19.44 -4.86
N ALA A 78 8.81 -18.13 -4.97
CA ALA A 78 9.65 -17.18 -5.70
C ALA A 78 10.88 -16.69 -4.91
N GLY A 79 11.12 -17.23 -3.71
CA GLY A 79 12.33 -16.98 -2.93
C GLY A 79 12.19 -15.89 -1.85
N PHE A 80 11.02 -15.26 -1.71
CA PHE A 80 10.78 -14.28 -0.66
C PHE A 80 10.80 -14.93 0.72
N LYS A 81 11.47 -14.29 1.68
CA LYS A 81 11.58 -14.75 3.07
C LYS A 81 10.82 -13.81 4.00
N SER A 82 10.11 -14.39 4.97
CA SER A 82 9.51 -13.59 6.03
C SER A 82 10.62 -12.95 6.88
N ARG A 83 10.36 -11.74 7.41
CA ARG A 83 11.29 -10.89 8.21
C ARG A 83 11.99 -11.58 9.37
N SER A 84 11.59 -12.80 9.76
CA SER A 84 12.30 -13.59 10.76
C SER A 84 13.78 -13.85 10.43
N LYS A 85 14.21 -13.61 9.17
CA LYS A 85 15.62 -13.70 8.75
C LYS A 85 16.18 -12.33 8.34
N LYS A 86 17.03 -11.73 9.19
CA LYS A 86 17.74 -10.48 8.87
C LYS A 86 18.64 -10.65 7.63
N GLY A 87 18.57 -9.71 6.69
CA GLY A 87 19.56 -9.54 5.64
C GLY A 87 19.26 -10.20 4.28
N ASP A 88 18.16 -10.93 4.13
CA ASP A 88 17.74 -11.43 2.81
C ASP A 88 17.29 -10.27 1.91
N PRO A 89 17.67 -10.22 0.62
CA PRO A 89 17.33 -9.13 -0.29
C PRO A 89 15.88 -9.19 -0.78
N LYS A 90 15.16 -10.29 -0.54
CA LYS A 90 13.73 -10.45 -0.87
C LYS A 90 12.96 -10.76 0.40
N GLN A 91 12.53 -9.70 1.09
CA GLN A 91 11.80 -9.83 2.35
C GLN A 91 10.31 -9.59 2.15
N TRP A 92 9.50 -10.20 2.99
CA TRP A 92 8.09 -9.86 3.07
C TRP A 92 7.54 -9.78 4.51
N LEU A 93 6.52 -8.95 4.65
CA LEU A 93 5.84 -8.56 5.89
C LEU A 93 4.33 -8.62 5.70
N GLU A 94 3.61 -8.77 6.81
CA GLU A 94 2.16 -8.66 6.87
C GLU A 94 1.77 -7.35 7.56
N THR A 95 0.68 -6.73 7.11
CA THR A 95 0.10 -5.55 7.76
C THR A 95 -1.41 -5.52 7.62
N ASN A 96 -2.05 -4.51 8.21
CA ASN A 96 -3.45 -4.21 8.05
C ASN A 96 -3.63 -2.71 7.77
N ALA A 97 -4.15 -2.36 6.59
CA ALA A 97 -4.28 -0.96 6.18
C ALA A 97 -5.15 -0.12 7.14
N GLN A 98 -6.26 -0.68 7.64
CA GLN A 98 -7.14 0.05 8.55
C GLN A 98 -6.43 0.37 9.87
N ASP A 99 -5.71 -0.59 10.43
CA ASP A 99 -4.93 -0.40 11.66
C ASP A 99 -3.74 0.53 11.42
N CYS A 100 -3.12 0.50 10.24
CA CYS A 100 -2.07 1.45 9.86
C CYS A 100 -2.59 2.89 9.85
N PHE A 101 -3.72 3.14 9.19
CA PHE A 101 -4.30 4.49 9.17
C PHE A 101 -4.73 4.94 10.56
N HIS A 102 -5.27 4.03 11.38
CA HIS A 102 -5.56 4.33 12.79
C HIS A 102 -4.29 4.71 13.57
N ALA A 103 -3.21 3.95 13.39
CA ALA A 103 -1.93 4.22 14.03
C ALA A 103 -1.33 5.57 13.64
N LEU A 104 -1.37 5.93 12.34
CA LEU A 104 -0.79 7.19 11.85
C LEU A 104 -1.50 8.45 12.34
N ILE A 105 -2.79 8.39 12.68
CA ILE A 105 -3.56 9.57 13.12
C ILE A 105 -4.00 9.53 14.59
N GLY A 106 -3.74 8.44 15.30
CA GLY A 106 -4.13 8.28 16.71
C GLY A 106 -5.64 8.13 16.96
N GLN A 107 -6.46 7.98 15.91
CA GLN A 107 -7.92 7.88 16.00
C GLN A 107 -8.50 7.06 14.85
N ASN A 108 -9.79 6.73 14.92
CA ASN A 108 -10.45 5.99 13.84
C ASN A 108 -10.56 6.84 12.57
N PRO A 109 -10.03 6.37 11.42
CA PRO A 109 -10.18 7.10 10.16
C PRO A 109 -11.64 7.07 9.70
N LEU A 110 -12.00 8.07 8.88
CA LEU A 110 -13.29 8.16 8.21
C LEU A 110 -13.59 6.88 7.39
N PRO A 111 -14.87 6.58 7.12
CA PRO A 111 -15.26 5.34 6.46
C PRO A 111 -14.52 5.11 5.13
N ARG A 112 -13.84 3.96 5.02
CA ARG A 112 -12.90 3.64 3.94
C ARG A 112 -13.39 3.88 2.52
N ARG A 113 -14.68 3.67 2.26
CA ARG A 113 -15.28 3.69 0.91
C ARG A 113 -15.92 5.03 0.52
N THR A 114 -15.99 6.00 1.43
CA THR A 114 -16.55 7.32 1.10
C THR A 114 -15.48 8.22 0.47
N LEU A 115 -15.91 9.28 -0.20
CA LEU A 115 -15.00 10.26 -0.79
C LEU A 115 -14.10 10.88 0.27
N GLU A 116 -14.68 11.30 1.40
CA GLU A 116 -13.98 11.92 2.53
C GLU A 116 -12.97 10.95 3.14
N GLY A 117 -13.32 9.66 3.25
CA GLY A 117 -12.41 8.63 3.75
C GLY A 117 -11.22 8.37 2.82
N ARG A 118 -11.40 8.50 1.51
CA ARG A 118 -10.30 8.41 0.53
C ARG A 118 -9.42 9.66 0.55
N LEU A 119 -10.02 10.84 0.61
CA LEU A 119 -9.29 12.11 0.72
C LEU A 119 -8.48 12.16 2.02
N GLN A 120 -9.06 11.77 3.15
CA GLN A 120 -8.35 11.71 4.43
C GLN A 120 -7.14 10.77 4.38
N ARG A 121 -7.31 9.56 3.84
CA ARG A 121 -6.21 8.58 3.71
C ARG A 121 -5.13 9.06 2.76
N SER A 122 -5.51 9.72 1.66
CA SER A 122 -4.56 10.36 0.75
C SER A 122 -3.77 11.45 1.48
N ALA A 123 -4.45 12.27 2.29
CA ALA A 123 -3.82 13.37 3.01
C ALA A 123 -2.86 12.84 4.07
N ILE A 124 -3.26 11.79 4.80
CA ILE A 124 -2.39 11.12 5.77
C ILE A 124 -1.10 10.66 5.08
N LEU A 125 -1.18 9.97 3.95
CA LEU A 125 -0.01 9.49 3.22
C LEU A 125 0.86 10.64 2.65
N TYR A 126 0.22 11.70 2.15
CA TYR A 126 0.92 12.90 1.69
C TYR A 126 1.72 13.56 2.82
N GLU A 127 1.12 13.70 4.02
CA GLU A 127 1.77 14.23 5.22
C GLU A 127 2.91 13.32 5.73
N GLN A 128 2.87 12.01 5.43
CA GLN A 128 3.99 11.10 5.66
C GLN A 128 5.15 11.28 4.65
N GLY A 129 5.02 12.19 3.70
CA GLY A 129 6.05 12.49 2.70
C GLY A 129 5.99 11.63 1.44
N LEU A 130 4.95 10.80 1.25
CA LEU A 130 4.76 10.13 -0.04
C LEU A 130 4.60 11.18 -1.13
N GLN A 131 5.35 11.01 -2.23
CA GLN A 131 5.32 11.92 -3.37
C GLN A 131 4.09 11.63 -4.26
N ILE A 132 2.92 11.81 -3.67
CA ILE A 132 1.61 11.74 -4.33
C ILE A 132 1.04 13.15 -4.47
N ARG A 133 0.03 13.32 -5.31
CA ARG A 133 -0.66 14.62 -5.44
C ARG A 133 -1.32 15.00 -4.11
N ASP A 134 -1.23 16.30 -3.74
CA ASP A 134 -1.95 16.82 -2.58
C ASP A 134 -3.46 16.67 -2.83
N PRO A 135 -4.17 15.86 -2.02
CA PRO A 135 -5.59 15.62 -2.21
C PRO A 135 -6.47 16.84 -1.94
N VAL A 136 -5.94 17.90 -1.31
CA VAL A 136 -6.67 19.14 -1.04
C VAL A 136 -6.80 20.01 -2.30
N GLU A 137 -5.92 19.85 -3.30
CA GLU A 137 -5.99 20.58 -4.58
C GLU A 137 -7.34 20.38 -5.30
N ILE A 138 -8.02 19.26 -5.07
CA ILE A 138 -9.33 18.99 -5.65
C ILE A 138 -10.37 20.07 -5.31
N PHE A 139 -10.26 20.69 -4.13
CA PHE A 139 -11.21 21.69 -3.68
C PHE A 139 -11.08 23.00 -4.45
N GLU A 140 -9.92 23.29 -5.04
CA GLU A 140 -9.73 24.46 -5.90
C GLU A 140 -10.50 24.31 -7.23
N GLU A 141 -10.67 23.07 -7.68
CA GLU A 141 -11.31 22.77 -8.95
C GLU A 141 -12.84 22.62 -8.84
N ILE A 142 -13.38 22.41 -7.64
CA ILE A 142 -14.82 22.21 -7.41
C ILE A 142 -15.53 23.57 -7.35
N THR A 143 -16.40 23.82 -8.33
CA THR A 143 -17.28 25.00 -8.36
C THR A 143 -18.75 24.59 -8.35
N ARG A 144 -19.65 25.49 -7.92
CA ARG A 144 -21.10 25.25 -7.99
C ARG A 144 -21.55 24.87 -9.41
N TYR A 145 -21.00 25.55 -10.42
CA TYR A 145 -21.30 25.26 -11.82
C TYR A 145 -20.93 23.82 -12.19
N LYS A 146 -19.67 23.42 -11.95
CA LYS A 146 -19.18 22.07 -12.23
C LYS A 146 -19.98 21.00 -11.47
N LEU A 147 -20.28 21.24 -10.20
CA LEU A 147 -21.07 20.33 -9.37
C LEU A 147 -22.49 20.11 -9.94
N VAL A 148 -23.18 21.18 -10.32
CA VAL A 148 -24.53 21.09 -10.93
C VAL A 148 -24.50 20.34 -12.26
N GLN A 149 -23.39 20.43 -13.02
CA GLN A 149 -23.19 19.70 -14.27
C GLN A 149 -22.71 18.24 -14.06
N GLY A 150 -22.48 17.81 -12.82
CA GLY A 150 -21.94 16.47 -12.53
C GLY A 150 -20.47 16.31 -12.93
N ILE A 151 -19.73 17.40 -13.08
CA ILE A 151 -18.30 17.42 -13.43
C ILE A 151 -17.51 17.48 -12.12
N LEU A 152 -16.95 16.36 -11.70
CA LEU A 152 -16.08 16.27 -10.54
C LEU A 152 -14.74 15.65 -10.95
N PRO A 153 -13.61 16.25 -10.58
CA PRO A 153 -12.27 15.73 -10.90
C PRO A 153 -11.92 14.57 -9.94
N LEU A 154 -12.64 13.46 -10.08
CA LEU A 154 -12.46 12.28 -9.21
C LEU A 154 -11.41 11.30 -9.75
N GLU A 155 -11.00 11.48 -11.01
CA GLU A 155 -9.98 10.68 -11.70
C GLU A 155 -8.63 10.70 -10.99
N ASP A 156 -8.31 11.79 -10.29
CA ASP A 156 -7.05 11.96 -9.57
C ASP A 156 -7.09 11.43 -8.13
N ILE A 157 -8.25 10.91 -7.69
CA ILE A 157 -8.40 10.38 -6.33
C ILE A 157 -8.20 8.87 -6.34
N TYR A 158 -7.14 8.41 -5.68
CA TYR A 158 -6.89 7.01 -5.42
C TYR A 158 -8.14 6.31 -4.85
N SER A 159 -8.42 5.11 -5.35
CA SER A 159 -9.40 4.22 -4.79
C SER A 159 -8.97 3.74 -3.40
N SER A 160 -9.91 3.26 -2.59
CA SER A 160 -9.58 2.72 -1.26
C SER A 160 -8.56 1.57 -1.33
N LYS A 161 -8.56 0.80 -2.41
CA LYS A 161 -7.64 -0.34 -2.59
C LYS A 161 -6.22 0.13 -2.93
N GLU A 162 -6.10 1.18 -3.74
CA GLU A 162 -4.81 1.81 -4.05
C GLU A 162 -4.21 2.45 -2.80
N LEU A 163 -5.04 3.12 -1.98
CA LEU A 163 -4.61 3.69 -0.70
C LEU A 163 -4.14 2.62 0.29
N ASP A 164 -4.82 1.48 0.33
CA ASP A 164 -4.39 0.35 1.16
C ASP A 164 -3.06 -0.23 0.65
N ALA A 165 -2.87 -0.37 -0.65
CA ALA A 165 -1.58 -0.81 -1.22
C ALA A 165 -0.46 0.22 -0.95
N LEU A 166 -0.75 1.52 -1.04
CA LEU A 166 0.19 2.59 -0.75
C LEU A 166 0.64 2.55 0.72
N VAL A 167 -0.28 2.41 1.68
CA VAL A 167 0.11 2.33 3.10
C VAL A 167 0.92 1.06 3.39
N ALA A 168 0.62 -0.06 2.72
CA ALA A 168 1.47 -1.26 2.84
C ALA A 168 2.89 -1.00 2.31
N ALA A 169 3.03 -0.35 1.15
CA ALA A 169 4.34 0.01 0.60
C ALA A 169 5.10 0.96 1.55
N TYR A 170 4.39 1.91 2.16
CA TYR A 170 4.95 2.81 3.16
C TYR A 170 5.43 2.06 4.40
N VAL A 171 4.66 1.09 4.92
CA VAL A 171 5.10 0.23 6.03
C VAL A 171 6.35 -0.57 5.67
N ALA A 172 6.47 -1.07 4.43
CA ALA A 172 7.70 -1.71 3.97
C ALA A 172 8.90 -0.76 4.03
N TRP A 173 8.71 0.50 3.63
CA TRP A 173 9.72 1.55 3.72
C TRP A 173 10.08 1.87 5.17
N MET A 174 9.10 2.05 6.05
CA MET A 174 9.32 2.33 7.48
C MET A 174 10.07 1.20 8.17
N ALA A 175 9.77 -0.06 7.85
CA ALA A 175 10.40 -1.22 8.48
C ALA A 175 11.93 -1.27 8.26
N VAL A 176 12.43 -0.60 7.23
CA VAL A 176 13.85 -0.50 6.88
C VAL A 176 14.46 0.83 7.30
N ASN A 177 13.80 1.94 6.95
CA ASN A 177 14.37 3.28 7.10
C ASN A 177 14.08 3.91 8.48
N SER A 178 13.00 3.48 9.13
CA SER A 178 12.55 3.99 10.44
C SER A 178 12.10 2.85 11.37
N PRO A 179 12.95 1.83 11.66
CA PRO A 179 12.51 0.64 12.37
C PRO A 179 11.98 0.91 13.78
N GLY A 180 12.42 2.00 14.43
CA GLY A 180 11.92 2.45 15.74
C GLY A 180 10.52 3.08 15.71
N GLN A 181 10.01 3.41 14.52
CA GLN A 181 8.65 3.94 14.29
C GLN A 181 7.70 2.85 13.77
N THR A 182 8.07 1.57 13.93
CA THR A 182 7.19 0.44 13.63
C THR A 182 7.04 -0.44 14.87
N VAL A 183 5.84 -0.96 15.08
CA VAL A 183 5.54 -1.93 16.13
C VAL A 183 5.08 -3.23 15.49
N VAL A 184 5.42 -4.35 16.13
CA VAL A 184 4.90 -5.67 15.76
C VAL A 184 3.73 -5.99 16.68
N GLN A 185 2.53 -6.11 16.11
CA GLN A 185 1.31 -6.49 16.83
C GLN A 185 0.83 -7.84 16.32
N GLY A 186 1.12 -8.91 17.06
CA GLY A 186 0.93 -10.27 16.57
C GLY A 186 1.87 -10.56 15.39
N GLU A 187 1.32 -10.88 14.23
CA GLU A 187 2.08 -11.09 12.99
C GLU A 187 2.19 -9.81 12.12
N PHE A 188 1.47 -8.75 12.50
CA PHE A 188 1.40 -7.51 11.71
C PHE A 188 2.49 -6.52 12.08
N VAL A 189 3.03 -5.83 11.08
CA VAL A 189 3.83 -4.62 11.27
C VAL A 189 2.94 -3.40 11.06
N LEU A 190 2.90 -2.51 12.04
CA LEU A 190 2.14 -1.26 12.00
C LEU A 190 3.08 -0.09 12.30
N PRO A 191 2.74 1.13 11.84
CA PRO A 191 3.34 2.35 12.36
C PRO A 191 3.17 2.42 13.89
N ALA A 192 4.17 2.91 14.61
CA ALA A 192 4.05 3.18 16.03
C ALA A 192 3.22 4.47 16.25
N GLN A 193 2.30 4.44 17.21
CA GLN A 193 1.67 5.67 17.71
C GLN A 193 2.68 6.41 18.60
N GLU A 194 2.78 7.74 18.44
CA GLU A 194 3.50 8.61 19.37
C GLU A 194 2.81 8.70 20.74
#